data_AF-A0A3E4YMD6-F1
#
_entry.id   AF-A0A3E4YMD6-F1
#
_cell.length_a   1.000
_cell.length_b   1.000
_cell.length_c   1.000
_cell.angle_alpha   90.00
_cell.angle_beta   90.00
_cell.angle_gamma   90.00
#
_symmetry.space_group_name_H-M   'P 1'
#
loop_
_entity.id
_entity.type
_entity.pdbx_description
1 polymer ?
#
loop_
_entity_poly.entity_id
_entity_poly.type
_entity_poly.pdbx_seq_one_letter_code
_entity_poly.pdbx_strand_id
1 'polypeptide(L)'
;MKDKEIVTTLKNFKKEDMQKLDDIITNHINIKYSSSIRTQAIDKAIDFINGKKFGSIELDEMFYILNDIQDDIAQFSDELNINSDIKVALFLTVDEIENELNGRGFEL
;
A
#
# COMPACT_ATOMS: atom_id res chain seq x y z
N MET A 1 -1.04 -14.60 -13.51
CA MET A 1 0.38 -14.76 -13.08
C MET A 1 0.85 -13.51 -12.34
N LYS A 2 0.67 -12.32 -12.94
CA LYS A 2 0.98 -11.02 -12.36
C LYS A 2 0.42 -10.82 -10.94
N ASP A 3 -0.87 -11.12 -10.73
CA ASP A 3 -1.54 -10.92 -9.43
C ASP A 3 -0.96 -11.81 -8.32
N LYS A 4 -0.49 -13.02 -8.65
CA LYS A 4 0.12 -13.93 -7.69
C LYS A 4 1.46 -13.41 -7.20
N GLU A 5 2.26 -12.81 -8.09
CA GLU A 5 3.54 -12.20 -7.74
C GLU A 5 3.33 -10.93 -6.90
N ILE A 6 2.36 -10.07 -7.28
CA ILE A 6 1.98 -8.89 -6.48
C ILE A 6 1.57 -9.33 -5.07
N VAL A 7 0.65 -10.30 -4.95
CA VAL A 7 0.18 -10.81 -3.65
C VAL A 7 1.34 -11.38 -2.83
N THR A 8 2.26 -12.13 -3.44
CA THR A 8 3.43 -12.65 -2.72
C THR A 8 4.32 -11.52 -2.22
N THR A 9 4.59 -10.52 -3.04
CA THR A 9 5.43 -9.37 -2.66
C THR A 9 4.80 -8.57 -1.54
N LEU A 10 3.50 -8.24 -1.64
CA LEU A 10 2.77 -7.53 -0.58
C LEU A 10 2.75 -8.33 0.73
N LYS A 11 2.54 -9.65 0.67
CA LYS A 11 2.59 -10.53 1.88
C LYS A 11 3.97 -10.59 2.52
N ASN A 12 5.03 -10.46 1.72
CA ASN A 12 6.40 -10.44 2.20
C ASN A 12 6.80 -9.11 2.82
N PHE A 13 6.06 -8.03 2.54
CA PHE A 13 6.22 -6.74 3.21
C PHE A 13 5.51 -6.78 4.56
N LYS A 14 6.25 -7.22 5.58
CA LYS A 14 5.66 -7.54 6.88
C LYS A 14 5.43 -6.29 7.70
N LYS A 15 4.69 -6.47 8.81
CA LYS A 15 4.50 -5.43 9.83
C LYS A 15 5.84 -4.86 10.34
N GLU A 16 6.88 -5.69 10.47
CA GLU A 16 8.20 -5.20 10.89
C GLU A 16 8.84 -4.26 9.87
N ASP A 17 8.60 -4.46 8.57
CA ASP A 17 9.13 -3.58 7.53
C ASP A 17 8.34 -2.27 7.47
N MET A 18 7.02 -2.33 7.70
CA MET A 18 6.19 -1.14 7.90
C MET A 18 6.61 -0.32 9.13
N GLN A 19 6.95 -1.00 10.24
CA GLN A 19 7.44 -0.33 11.45
C GLN A 19 8.77 0.37 11.21
N LYS A 20 9.72 -0.28 10.51
CA LYS A 20 10.99 0.36 10.14
C LYS A 20 10.77 1.59 9.26
N LEU A 21 9.84 1.50 8.32
CA LEU A 21 9.44 2.64 7.48
C LEU A 21 8.93 3.80 8.35
N ASP A 22 7.96 3.54 9.22
CA ASP A 22 7.39 4.55 10.12
C ASP A 22 8.42 5.16 11.07
N ASP A 23 9.35 4.34 11.60
CA ASP A 23 10.42 4.80 12.48
C ASP A 23 11.39 5.72 11.74
N ILE A 24 11.78 5.36 10.51
CA ILE A 24 12.65 6.20 9.66
C ILE A 24 11.99 7.55 9.38
N ILE A 25 10.71 7.55 9.00
CA ILE A 25 9.97 8.78 8.72
C ILE A 25 9.83 9.63 10.00
N THR A 26 9.49 9.00 11.12
CA THR A 26 9.39 9.68 12.42
C THR A 26 10.72 10.35 12.77
N ASN A 27 11.84 9.69 12.54
CA ASN A 27 13.16 10.24 12.83
C ASN A 27 13.56 11.40 11.88
N HIS A 28 13.10 11.39 10.63
CA HIS A 28 13.45 12.42 9.65
C HIS A 28 12.58 13.67 9.72
N ILE A 29 11.26 13.50 9.87
CA ILE A 29 10.29 14.60 9.73
C ILE A 29 9.35 14.74 10.94
N ASN A 30 9.55 13.94 12.00
CA ASN A 30 8.78 13.99 13.24
C ASN A 30 7.26 13.76 13.05
N ILE A 31 6.88 13.03 12.00
CA ILE A 31 5.52 12.57 11.75
C ILE A 31 5.39 11.15 12.28
N LYS A 32 4.38 10.91 13.12
CA LYS A 32 4.08 9.57 13.64
C LYS A 32 2.95 8.94 12.85
N TYR A 33 3.28 7.87 12.13
CA TYR A 33 2.30 7.01 11.50
C TYR A 33 1.88 5.85 12.42
N SER A 34 0.76 5.23 12.08
CA SER A 34 0.30 4.00 12.72
C SER A 34 0.61 2.81 11.83
N SER A 35 1.67 2.07 12.12
CA SER A 35 2.07 0.89 11.35
C SER A 35 0.96 -0.15 11.28
N SER A 36 0.11 -0.21 12.32
CA SER A 36 -1.04 -1.11 12.33
C SER A 36 -2.07 -0.75 11.26
N ILE A 37 -2.40 0.54 11.10
CA ILE A 37 -3.36 1.00 10.08
C ILE A 37 -2.79 0.78 8.69
N ARG A 38 -1.51 1.16 8.49
CA ARG A 38 -0.82 0.99 7.20
C ARG A 38 -0.69 -0.47 6.80
N THR A 39 -0.35 -1.36 7.74
CA THR A 39 -0.29 -2.82 7.48
C THR A 39 -1.67 -3.37 7.15
N GLN A 40 -2.72 -2.93 7.86
CA GLN A 40 -4.09 -3.35 7.54
C GLN A 40 -4.54 -2.93 6.14
N ALA A 41 -4.08 -1.77 5.64
CA ALA A 41 -4.35 -1.35 4.26
C ALA A 41 -3.69 -2.31 3.26
N ILE A 42 -2.45 -2.76 3.50
CA ILE A 42 -1.79 -3.79 2.69
C ILE A 42 -2.57 -5.11 2.71
N ASP A 43 -3.03 -5.56 3.87
CA ASP A 43 -3.83 -6.78 4.00
C ASP A 43 -5.15 -6.69 3.22
N LYS A 44 -5.85 -5.54 3.30
CA LYS A 44 -7.05 -5.28 2.51
C LYS A 44 -6.76 -5.25 1.00
N ALA A 45 -5.61 -4.71 0.61
CA ALA A 45 -5.19 -4.65 -0.79
C ALA A 45 -4.92 -6.05 -1.35
N ILE A 46 -4.30 -6.92 -0.56
CA ILE A 46 -4.15 -8.35 -0.88
C ILE A 46 -5.52 -9.01 -1.05
N ASP A 47 -6.45 -8.78 -0.12
CA ASP A 47 -7.82 -9.29 -0.21
C ASP A 47 -8.51 -8.82 -1.51
N PHE A 48 -8.35 -7.54 -1.85
CA PHE A 48 -8.90 -6.93 -3.07
C PHE A 48 -8.36 -7.59 -4.34
N ILE A 49 -7.04 -7.74 -4.46
CA ILE A 49 -6.41 -8.43 -5.61
C ILE A 49 -6.88 -9.89 -5.71
N ASN A 50 -7.18 -10.54 -4.58
CA ASN A 50 -7.75 -11.89 -4.57
C ASN A 50 -9.25 -11.93 -4.91
N GLY A 51 -9.85 -10.81 -5.32
CA GLY A 51 -11.22 -10.72 -5.81
C GLY A 51 -12.27 -10.41 -4.73
N LYS A 52 -11.85 -10.05 -3.51
CA LYS A 52 -12.80 -9.57 -2.49
C LYS A 52 -13.32 -8.20 -2.91
N LYS A 53 -14.64 -8.05 -2.86
CA LYS A 53 -15.30 -6.77 -3.16
C LYS A 53 -15.27 -5.85 -1.94
N PHE A 54 -15.03 -4.57 -2.19
CA PHE A 54 -15.04 -3.49 -1.21
C PHE A 54 -15.98 -2.38 -1.67
N GLY A 55 -16.55 -1.63 -0.72
CA GLY A 55 -17.30 -0.40 -1.03
C GLY A 55 -16.39 0.73 -1.50
N SER A 56 -16.94 1.75 -2.17
CA SER A 56 -16.13 2.85 -2.71
C SER A 56 -15.36 3.62 -1.63
N ILE A 57 -15.98 3.86 -0.46
CA ILE A 57 -15.31 4.51 0.68
C ILE A 57 -14.10 3.68 1.16
N GLU A 58 -14.24 2.36 1.25
CA GLU A 58 -13.13 1.50 1.69
C GLU A 58 -12.00 1.45 0.65
N LEU A 59 -12.34 1.51 -0.64
CA LEU A 59 -11.38 1.59 -1.72
C LEU A 59 -10.65 2.94 -1.73
N ASP A 60 -11.35 4.06 -1.52
CA ASP A 60 -10.76 5.40 -1.41
C ASP A 60 -9.79 5.48 -0.23
N GLU A 61 -10.20 5.05 0.96
CA GLU A 61 -9.34 5.02 2.15
C GLU A 61 -8.07 4.18 1.91
N MET A 62 -8.23 3.01 1.30
CA MET A 62 -7.12 2.14 0.96
C MET A 62 -6.20 2.79 -0.08
N PHE A 63 -6.75 3.42 -1.12
CA PHE A 63 -6.01 4.12 -2.16
C PHE A 63 -5.11 5.21 -1.57
N TYR A 64 -5.63 6.07 -0.68
CA TYR A 64 -4.83 7.11 -0.05
C TYR A 64 -3.69 6.55 0.80
N ILE A 65 -3.97 5.56 1.64
CA ILE A 65 -2.94 4.97 2.51
C ILE A 65 -1.85 4.26 1.70
N LEU A 66 -2.22 3.55 0.62
CA LEU A 66 -1.26 2.86 -0.23
C LEU A 66 -0.38 3.83 -1.03
N ASN A 67 -0.95 4.95 -1.50
CA ASN A 67 -0.17 6.02 -2.12
C ASN A 67 0.82 6.64 -1.13
N ASP A 68 0.40 6.96 0.10
CA ASP A 68 1.32 7.47 1.11
C ASP A 68 2.47 6.48 1.40
N ILE A 69 2.17 5.17 1.46
CA ILE A 69 3.21 4.13 1.58
C ILE A 69 4.16 4.11 0.39
N GLN A 70 3.62 4.23 -0.83
CA GLN A 70 4.45 4.26 -2.02
C GLN A 70 5.40 5.47 -2.03
N ASP A 71 4.89 6.65 -1.71
CA ASP A 71 5.66 7.89 -1.67
C ASP A 71 6.73 7.85 -0.59
N ASP A 72 6.40 7.37 0.61
CA ASP A 72 7.37 7.19 1.69
C ASP A 72 8.49 6.21 1.31
N ILE A 73 8.15 5.06 0.72
CA ILE A 73 9.16 4.08 0.27
C ILE A 73 10.00 4.68 -0.86
N ALA A 74 9.43 5.52 -1.73
CA ALA A 74 10.16 6.21 -2.78
C ALA A 74 11.13 7.25 -2.20
N GLN A 75 10.69 8.03 -1.21
CA GLN A 75 11.48 9.07 -0.58
C GLN A 75 12.64 8.51 0.24
N PHE A 76 12.41 7.42 0.99
CA PHE A 76 13.39 6.88 1.93
C PHE A 76 14.08 5.61 1.43
N SER A 77 14.02 5.28 0.13
CA SER A 77 14.53 3.98 -0.35
C SER A 77 16.00 3.72 -0.09
N ASP A 78 16.83 4.77 -0.08
CA ASP A 78 18.27 4.65 0.15
C ASP A 78 18.56 4.22 1.61
N GLU A 79 17.70 4.61 2.54
CA GLU A 79 17.82 4.31 3.97
C GLU A 79 17.15 2.98 4.34
N LEU A 80 16.09 2.64 3.62
CA LEU A 80 15.24 1.50 3.92
C LEU A 80 15.85 0.15 3.52
N ASN A 81 16.82 0.14 2.59
CA ASN A 81 17.33 -1.09 1.95
C ASN A 81 16.18 -2.05 1.55
N ILE A 82 15.06 -1.47 1.12
CA ILE A 82 13.84 -2.19 0.76
C ILE A 82 13.93 -2.61 -0.70
N ASN A 83 13.48 -3.83 -0.99
CA ASN A 83 13.43 -4.37 -2.35
C ASN A 83 12.53 -3.50 -3.26
N SER A 84 13.03 -3.12 -4.44
CA SER A 84 12.26 -2.41 -5.47
C SER A 84 10.94 -3.09 -5.85
N ASP A 85 10.85 -4.42 -5.66
CA ASP A 85 9.65 -5.19 -5.98
C ASP A 85 8.42 -4.70 -5.20
N ILE A 86 8.58 -4.23 -3.95
CA ILE A 86 7.43 -3.73 -3.18
C ILE A 86 6.87 -2.44 -3.78
N LYS A 87 7.73 -1.57 -4.31
CA LYS A 87 7.29 -0.33 -4.98
C LYS A 87 6.44 -0.67 -6.20
N VAL A 88 6.88 -1.63 -6.99
CA VAL A 88 6.14 -2.09 -8.18
C VAL A 88 4.82 -2.76 -7.79
N ALA A 89 4.82 -3.60 -6.75
CA ALA A 89 3.62 -4.25 -6.26
C ALA A 89 2.58 -3.23 -5.75
N LEU A 90 3.02 -2.23 -4.97
CA LEU A 90 2.14 -1.14 -4.50
C LEU A 90 1.58 -0.34 -5.66
N PHE A 91 2.42 0.11 -6.60
CA PHE A 91 2.00 0.87 -7.77
C PHE A 91 0.91 0.15 -8.57
N LEU A 92 1.13 -1.14 -8.89
CA LEU A 92 0.16 -1.94 -9.64
C LEU A 92 -1.14 -2.16 -8.87
N THR A 93 -1.07 -2.20 -7.54
CA THR A 93 -2.25 -2.37 -6.69
C THR A 93 -3.07 -1.09 -6.63
N VAL A 94 -2.41 0.06 -6.49
CA VAL A 94 -3.03 1.38 -6.51
C VAL A 94 -3.71 1.64 -7.86
N ASP A 95 -3.04 1.33 -8.98
CA ASP A 95 -3.59 1.45 -10.33
C ASP A 95 -4.88 0.62 -10.51
N GLU A 96 -4.91 -0.62 -9.99
CA GLU A 96 -6.11 -1.47 -10.04
C GLU A 96 -7.26 -0.91 -9.19
N ILE A 97 -6.96 -0.38 -7.99
CA ILE A 97 -7.97 0.26 -7.12
C ILE A 97 -8.53 1.51 -7.79
N GLU A 98 -7.67 2.34 -8.38
CA GLU A 98 -8.07 3.54 -9.12
C GLU A 98 -8.96 3.18 -10.32
N ASN A 99 -8.62 2.13 -11.06
CA ASN A 99 -9.43 1.64 -12.18
C ASN A 99 -10.81 1.16 -11.71
N GLU A 100 -10.90 0.45 -10.58
CA GLU A 100 -12.17 0.02 -9.98
C GLU A 100 -13.02 1.22 -9.53
N LEU A 101 -12.41 2.22 -8.87
CA LEU A 101 -13.07 3.46 -8.46
C LEU A 101 -13.58 4.26 -9.67
N ASN A 102 -12.75 4.43 -10.68
CA ASN A 102 -13.11 5.13 -11.92
C ASN A 102 -14.20 4.40 -12.71
N GLY A 103 -14.16 3.06 -12.73
CA GLY A 103 -15.16 2.22 -13.39
C GLY A 103 -16.54 2.27 -12.75
N ARG A 104 -16.61 2.57 -11.45
CA ARG A 104 -17.87 2.79 -10.72
C ARG A 104 -18.51 4.15 -11.04
N GLY A 105 -17.73 5.09 -11.56
CA GLY A 105 -18.14 6.48 -11.73
C GLY A 105 -18.38 7.16 -10.37
N PHE A 106 -18.50 8.49 -10.38
CA PHE A 106 -19.01 9.21 -9.21
C PHE A 106 -20.44 8.74 -8.95
N GLU A 107 -20.62 7.70 -8.13
CA GLU A 107 -21.91 7.40 -7.50
C GLU A 107 -22.21 8.54 -6.53
N LEU A 108 -22.76 9.63 -7.08
CA LEU A 108 -23.37 10.77 -6.38
C LEU A 108 -24.74 10.37 -5.82
#